data_AF-A0A536Z4C7-F1
#
_entry.id   AF-A0A536Z4C7-F1
#
_cell.length_a   1.000
_cell.length_b   1.000
_cell.length_c   1.000
_cell.angle_alpha   90.00
_cell.angle_beta   90.00
_cell.angle_gamma   90.00
#
_symmetry.space_group_name_H-M   'P 1'
#
loop_
_entity.id
_entity.type
_entity.pdbx_description
1 polymer ?
#
loop_
_entity_poly.entity_id
_entity_poly.type
_entity_poly.pdbx_seq_one_letter_code
_entity_poly.pdbx_strand_id
1 'polypeptide(L)'
;AMDAPPDKENCAPFVHVAHLFAGAGVHVPTIHAQDLEQGFLLLSDLGDTTYLDALDEHNAGRLYEDALAALLRIQRASRPGSLPDYDRELLEKELRLFPDWYIARQLRRE
;
A
#
# COMPACT_ATOMS: atom_id res chain seq x y z
N ALA A 1 -14.87 1.04 -4.87
CA ALA A 1 -14.25 1.28 -6.18
C ALA A 1 -13.16 2.33 -6.01
N MET A 2 -12.04 2.20 -6.72
CA MET A 2 -10.97 3.19 -6.77
C MET A 2 -11.06 3.95 -8.09
N ASP A 3 -10.96 5.29 -8.00
CA ASP A 3 -10.91 6.21 -9.13
C ASP A 3 -9.64 7.05 -8.99
N ALA A 4 -8.62 6.69 -9.76
CA ALA A 4 -7.32 7.34 -9.74
C ALA A 4 -7.03 7.90 -11.14
N PRO A 5 -7.32 9.19 -11.39
CA PRO A 5 -7.11 9.81 -12.69
C PRO A 5 -5.70 9.51 -13.24
N PRO A 6 -5.56 8.90 -14.44
CA PRO A 6 -4.28 8.41 -14.95
C PRO A 6 -3.19 9.48 -15.09
N ASP A 7 -3.58 10.75 -15.25
CA ASP A 7 -2.68 11.90 -15.32
C ASP A 7 -2.06 12.26 -13.96
N LYS A 8 -2.60 11.73 -12.86
CA LYS A 8 -2.20 12.02 -11.48
C LYS A 8 -1.63 10.82 -10.76
N GLU A 9 -2.19 9.63 -10.99
CA GLU A 9 -1.83 8.43 -10.26
C GLU A 9 -1.86 7.19 -11.16
N ASN A 10 -0.82 6.37 -11.04
CA ASN A 10 -0.70 5.13 -11.79
C ASN A 10 -1.21 3.97 -10.92
N CYS A 11 -2.27 3.27 -11.35
CA CYS A 11 -2.82 2.11 -10.66
C CYS A 11 -2.01 0.82 -10.84
N ALA A 12 -1.12 0.74 -11.84
CA ALA A 12 -0.40 -0.50 -12.14
C ALA A 12 0.44 -1.04 -10.96
N PRO A 13 1.17 -0.19 -10.18
CA PRO A 13 1.84 -0.64 -8.95
C PRO A 13 0.89 -1.23 -7.92
N PHE A 14 -0.31 -0.65 -7.74
CA PHE A 14 -1.31 -1.17 -6.81
C PHE A 14 -1.76 -2.58 -7.23
N VAL A 15 -2.13 -2.74 -8.51
CA VAL A 15 -2.57 -4.04 -9.06
C VAL A 15 -1.47 -5.09 -8.93
N HIS A 16 -0.22 -4.72 -9.22
CA HIS A 16 0.93 -5.61 -9.11
C HIS A 16 1.13 -6.11 -7.67
N VAL A 17 1.16 -5.19 -6.69
CA VAL A 17 1.34 -5.54 -5.27
C VAL A 17 0.14 -6.34 -4.74
N ALA A 18 -1.08 -5.99 -5.13
CA ALA A 18 -2.29 -6.72 -4.74
C ALA A 18 -2.22 -8.19 -5.18
N HIS A 19 -1.79 -8.47 -6.41
CA HIS A 19 -1.61 -9.85 -6.88
C HIS A 19 -0.49 -10.58 -6.14
N LEU A 20 0.64 -9.92 -5.86
CA LEU A 20 1.73 -10.54 -5.08
C LEU A 20 1.26 -10.94 -3.67
N PHE A 21 0.52 -10.06 -2.99
CA PHE A 21 0.06 -10.31 -1.63
C PHE A 21 -1.09 -11.32 -1.58
N ALA A 22 -2.02 -11.27 -2.53
CA ALA A 22 -3.06 -12.29 -2.68
C ALA A 22 -2.44 -13.68 -2.93
N GLY A 23 -1.44 -13.76 -3.82
CA GLY A 23 -0.69 -15.00 -4.08
C GLY A 23 0.10 -15.52 -2.87
N ALA A 24 0.46 -14.64 -1.94
CA ALA A 24 1.07 -14.98 -0.65
C ALA A 24 0.06 -15.44 0.42
N GLY A 25 -1.24 -15.43 0.11
CA GLY A 25 -2.32 -15.77 1.04
C GLY A 25 -2.60 -14.69 2.09
N VAL A 26 -2.28 -13.42 1.78
CA VAL A 26 -2.61 -12.27 2.63
C VAL A 26 -4.02 -11.79 2.30
N HIS A 27 -4.77 -11.37 3.31
CA HIS A 27 -6.10 -10.80 3.13
C HIS A 27 -5.98 -9.38 2.56
N VAL A 28 -6.15 -9.25 1.25
CA VAL A 28 -6.12 -8.00 0.49
C VAL A 28 -7.43 -7.85 -0.30
N PRO A 29 -7.79 -6.64 -0.75
CA PRO A 29 -8.96 -6.45 -1.60
C PRO A 29 -8.88 -7.32 -2.86
N THR A 30 -9.95 -8.05 -3.18
CA THR A 30 -10.05 -8.79 -4.43
C THR A 30 -10.30 -7.82 -5.57
N ILE A 31 -9.50 -7.92 -6.64
CA ILE A 31 -9.72 -7.15 -7.87
C ILE A 31 -10.73 -7.92 -8.73
N HIS A 32 -11.94 -7.37 -8.89
CA HIS A 32 -12.98 -7.97 -9.73
C HIS A 32 -12.89 -7.52 -11.20
N ALA A 33 -12.51 -6.26 -11.42
CA ALA A 33 -12.32 -5.67 -12.75
C ALA A 33 -11.36 -4.48 -12.67
N GLN A 34 -10.73 -4.14 -13.79
CA GLN A 34 -9.83 -2.99 -13.92
C GLN A 34 -9.94 -2.36 -15.31
N ASP A 35 -9.83 -1.03 -15.36
CA ASP A 35 -9.61 -0.24 -16.57
C ASP A 35 -8.48 0.74 -16.27
N LEU A 36 -7.24 0.34 -16.58
CA LEU A 36 -6.05 1.12 -16.25
C LEU A 36 -5.87 2.34 -17.16
N GLU A 37 -6.46 2.34 -18.35
CA GLU A 37 -6.40 3.50 -19.26
C GLU A 37 -7.25 4.65 -18.72
N GLN A 38 -8.34 4.33 -18.03
CA GLN A 38 -9.21 5.31 -17.37
C GLN A 38 -8.96 5.44 -15.86
N GLY A 39 -8.09 4.60 -15.27
CA GLY A 39 -7.71 4.69 -13.86
C GLY A 39 -8.73 4.10 -12.88
N PHE A 40 -9.55 3.14 -13.32
CA PHE A 40 -10.59 2.53 -12.50
C PHE A 40 -10.22 1.12 -12.02
N LEU A 41 -10.51 0.83 -10.74
CA LEU A 41 -10.49 -0.52 -10.18
C LEU A 41 -11.79 -0.83 -9.45
N LEU A 42 -12.38 -1.98 -9.76
CA LEU A 42 -13.46 -2.57 -8.98
C LEU A 42 -12.88 -3.56 -7.98
N LEU A 43 -12.93 -3.19 -6.69
CA LEU A 43 -12.34 -3.92 -5.58
C LEU A 43 -13.41 -4.41 -4.61
N SER A 44 -13.16 -5.54 -3.94
CA SER A 44 -13.91 -5.90 -2.74
C SER A 44 -13.64 -4.90 -1.62
N ASP A 45 -14.62 -4.73 -0.73
CA ASP A 45 -14.49 -3.92 0.47
C ASP A 45 -13.99 -4.78 1.64
N LEU A 46 -13.04 -4.28 2.43
CA LEU A 46 -12.54 -4.96 3.64
C LEU A 46 -13.35 -4.58 4.89
N GLY A 47 -14.30 -3.66 4.76
CA GLY A 47 -15.03 -3.04 5.85
C GLY A 47 -14.29 -1.82 6.41
N ASP A 48 -14.88 -1.27 7.47
CA ASP A 48 -14.47 -0.03 8.13
C ASP A 48 -13.86 -0.24 9.53
N THR A 49 -13.90 -1.47 10.04
CA THR A 49 -13.33 -1.80 11.34
C THR A 49 -11.82 -1.92 11.25
N THR A 50 -11.11 -0.88 11.65
CA THR A 50 -9.65 -0.93 11.72
C THR A 50 -9.20 -1.76 12.92
N TYR A 51 -7.94 -2.22 12.88
CA TYR A 51 -7.34 -2.84 14.06
C TYR A 51 -7.37 -1.90 15.27
N LEU A 52 -7.14 -0.60 15.07
CA LEU A 52 -7.16 0.39 16.15
C LEU A 52 -8.54 0.46 16.82
N ASP A 53 -9.62 0.41 16.04
CA ASP A 53 -10.98 0.47 16.57
C ASP A 53 -11.39 -0.81 17.30
N ALA A 54 -10.88 -1.96 16.85
CA ALA A 54 -11.18 -3.26 17.43
C ALA A 54 -10.27 -3.64 18.61
N LEU A 55 -9.12 -2.99 18.77
CA LEU A 55 -8.10 -3.34 19.75
C LEU A 55 -8.58 -3.07 21.18
N ASP A 56 -8.42 -4.06 22.05
CA ASP A 56 -8.62 -3.92 23.49
C ASP A 56 -7.54 -4.69 24.28
N GLU A 57 -7.54 -4.50 25.61
CA GLU A 57 -6.55 -5.12 26.51
C GLU A 57 -6.56 -6.66 26.48
N HIS A 58 -7.67 -7.28 26.07
CA HIS A 58 -7.85 -8.74 26.06
C HIS A 58 -7.50 -9.37 24.71
N ASN A 59 -7.56 -8.60 23.61
CA ASN A 59 -7.41 -9.12 22.26
C ASN A 59 -6.09 -8.70 21.56
N ALA A 60 -5.33 -7.76 22.14
CA ALA A 60 -4.14 -7.20 21.53
C ALA A 60 -3.11 -8.24 21.08
N GLY A 61 -2.81 -9.23 21.94
CA GLY A 61 -1.86 -10.30 21.60
C GLY A 61 -2.26 -11.04 20.33
N ARG A 62 -3.53 -11.47 20.24
CA ARG A 62 -4.05 -12.21 19.09
C ARG A 62 -4.04 -11.36 17.81
N LEU A 63 -4.51 -10.12 17.88
CA LEU A 63 -4.55 -9.25 16.70
C LEU A 63 -3.14 -8.99 16.15
N TYR A 64 -2.18 -8.70 17.03
CA TYR A 64 -0.78 -8.51 16.61
C TYR A 64 -0.15 -9.80 16.09
N GLU A 65 -0.47 -10.97 16.66
CA GLU A 65 -0.05 -12.25 16.10
C GLU A 65 -0.58 -12.46 14.67
N ASP A 66 -1.85 -12.16 14.42
CA ASP A 66 -2.45 -12.23 13.08
C ASP A 66 -1.75 -11.27 12.09
N ALA A 67 -1.45 -10.04 12.53
CA ALA A 67 -0.72 -9.05 11.71
C ALA A 67 0.72 -9.49 11.41
N LEU A 68 1.44 -10.01 12.42
CA LEU A 68 2.79 -10.55 12.25
C LEU A 68 2.79 -11.75 11.32
N ALA A 69 1.79 -12.64 11.42
CA ALA A 69 1.65 -13.77 10.50
C ALA A 69 1.45 -13.30 9.05
N ALA A 70 0.67 -12.23 8.82
CA ALA A 70 0.53 -11.62 7.50
C ALA A 70 1.86 -11.05 6.98
N LEU A 71 2.61 -10.32 7.81
CA LEU A 71 3.93 -9.80 7.44
C LEU A 71 4.92 -10.92 7.07
N LEU A 72 4.92 -12.02 7.83
CA LEU A 72 5.77 -13.18 7.53
C LEU A 72 5.40 -13.83 6.19
N ARG A 73 4.11 -13.90 5.83
CA ARG A 73 3.66 -14.40 4.51
C ARG A 73 4.19 -13.51 3.39
N ILE A 74 4.06 -12.18 3.54
CA ILE A 74 4.59 -11.20 2.57
C ILE A 74 6.10 -11.38 2.38
N GLN A 75 6.85 -11.42 3.49
CA GLN A 75 8.30 -11.56 3.46
C GLN A 75 8.76 -12.86 2.80
N ARG A 76 8.10 -13.98 3.10
CA ARG A 76 8.41 -15.30 2.52
C ARG A 76 8.08 -15.40 1.04
N ALA A 77 7.08 -14.66 0.57
CA ALA A 77 6.71 -14.62 -0.84
C ALA A 77 7.59 -13.68 -1.68
N SER A 78 8.33 -12.77 -1.04
CA SER A 78 9.21 -11.81 -1.71
C SER A 78 10.32 -12.51 -2.49
N ARG A 79 10.61 -11.99 -3.69
CA ARG A 79 11.68 -12.49 -4.57
C ARG A 79 12.43 -11.31 -5.18
N PRO A 80 13.75 -11.42 -5.38
CA PRO A 80 14.52 -10.40 -6.10
C PRO A 80 13.88 -10.05 -7.45
N GLY A 81 13.85 -8.76 -7.79
CA GLY A 81 13.29 -8.26 -9.03
C GLY A 81 11.76 -8.31 -9.16
N SER A 82 11.03 -8.80 -8.13
CA SER A 82 9.56 -8.74 -8.13
C SER A 82 9.03 -7.36 -7.76
N LEU A 83 9.80 -6.59 -6.99
CA LEU A 83 9.57 -5.19 -6.70
C LEU A 83 10.86 -4.42 -7.01
N PRO A 84 10.77 -3.12 -7.35
CA PRO A 84 11.95 -2.27 -7.44
C PRO A 84 12.73 -2.29 -6.14
N ASP A 85 14.06 -2.20 -6.23
CA ASP A 85 14.89 -2.07 -5.05
C ASP A 85 14.63 -0.72 -4.36
N TYR A 86 14.58 -0.74 -3.04
CA TYR A 86 14.53 0.49 -2.24
C TYR A 86 15.95 1.04 -2.11
N ASP A 87 16.37 1.79 -3.11
CA ASP A 87 17.72 2.33 -3.20
C ASP A 87 17.85 3.73 -2.57
N ARG A 88 19.08 4.22 -2.57
CA ARG A 88 19.43 5.54 -2.04
C ARG A 88 18.70 6.66 -2.77
N GLU A 89 18.55 6.57 -4.08
CA GLU A 89 17.97 7.64 -4.90
C GLU A 89 16.48 7.79 -4.58
N LEU A 90 15.76 6.67 -4.47
CA LEU A 90 14.36 6.66 -4.06
C LEU A 90 14.20 7.23 -2.64
N LEU A 91 15.00 6.77 -1.68
CA LEU A 91 14.98 7.29 -0.30
C LEU A 91 15.23 8.81 -0.27
N GLU A 92 16.24 9.30 -0.99
CA GLU A 92 16.56 10.73 -1.04
C GLU A 92 15.41 11.54 -1.66
N LYS A 93 14.77 11.01 -2.70
CA LYS A 93 13.58 11.62 -3.32
C LYS A 93 12.41 11.70 -2.34
N GLU A 94 12.14 10.64 -1.58
CA GLU A 94 11.07 10.60 -0.57
C GLU A 94 11.34 11.61 0.55
N LEU A 95 12.58 11.65 1.08
CA LEU A 95 12.98 12.60 2.12
C LEU A 95 12.88 14.06 1.65
N ARG A 96 13.13 14.31 0.36
CA ARG A 96 13.01 15.64 -0.25
C ARG A 96 11.58 16.16 -0.39
N LEU A 97 10.57 15.30 -0.30
CA LEU A 97 9.17 15.75 -0.34
C LEU A 97 8.88 16.78 0.77
N PHE A 98 9.43 16.61 1.96
CA PHE A 98 9.21 17.58 3.03
C PHE A 98 9.81 18.97 2.74
N PRO A 99 11.14 19.14 2.54
CA PRO A 99 11.71 20.45 2.26
C PRO A 99 11.21 21.03 0.92
N ASP A 100 11.17 20.24 -0.16
CA ASP A 100 10.89 20.78 -1.49
C ASP A 100 9.40 21.07 -1.69
N TRP A 101 8.54 20.10 -1.34
CA TRP A 101 7.10 20.26 -1.54
C TRP A 101 6.43 21.01 -0.39
N TYR A 102 6.70 20.64 0.87
CA TYR A 102 6.00 21.26 1.99
C TYR A 102 6.59 22.62 2.38
N ILE A 103 7.92 22.72 2.58
CA ILE A 103 8.53 23.99 3.02
C ILE A 103 8.60 25.00 1.86
N ALA A 104 9.30 24.65 0.79
CA ALA A 104 9.57 25.59 -0.30
C ALA A 104 8.31 25.89 -1.14
N ARG A 105 7.52 24.89 -1.51
CA ARG A 105 6.33 25.10 -2.36
C ARG A 105 5.07 25.45 -1.58
N GLN A 106 4.68 24.66 -0.57
CA GLN A 106 3.41 24.86 0.14
C GLN A 106 3.47 26.03 1.14
N LEU A 107 4.53 26.11 1.96
CA LEU A 107 4.71 27.19 2.94
C LEU A 107 5.43 28.43 2.38
N ARG A 108 6.07 28.33 1.22
CA ARG A 108 6.84 29.42 0.57
C ARG A 108 7.93 29.98 1.50
N ARG A 109 8.70 29.08 2.11
CA ARG A 109 9.82 29.40 3.01
C ARG A 109 11.11 28.76 2.52
N GLU A 110 12.25 29.35 2.89
CA GLU A 110 13.59 28.82 2.66
C GLU A 110 14.07 27.96 3.84
#